data_AF-A0A5K1FXP3-F1
#
_entry.id   AF-A0A5K1FXP3-F1
#
_cell.length_a   1.000
_cell.length_b   1.000
_cell.length_c   1.000
_cell.angle_alpha   90.00
_cell.angle_beta   90.00
_cell.angle_gamma   90.00
#
_symmetry.space_group_name_H-M   'P 1'
#
loop_
_entity.id
_entity.type
_entity.pdbx_description
1 polymer ?
#
loop_
_entity_poly.entity_id
_entity_poly.type
_entity_poly.pdbx_seq_one_letter_code
_entity_poly.pdbx_strand_id
1 'polypeptide(L)' 'SDGAGYGLCKVLWSIEAYVSEGHLLYVSGDCLALGSWDPKLAIAMSPCEDQPCLWMMEIE' A
#
# COMPACT_ATOMS: atom_id res chain seq x y z
N SER A 1 20.94 -27.41 9.83
CA SER A 1 20.81 -26.36 8.81
C SER A 1 19.47 -25.72 9.03
N ASP A 2 19.44 -24.63 9.79
CA ASP A 2 18.20 -23.95 10.14
C ASP A 2 17.69 -23.22 8.90
N GLY A 3 16.83 -23.91 8.15
CA GLY A 3 16.06 -23.33 7.07
C GLY A 3 15.05 -22.36 7.68
N ALA A 4 15.47 -21.12 7.88
CA ALA A 4 14.54 -20.02 8.13
C ALA A 4 13.58 -19.96 6.94
N GLY A 5 12.36 -20.44 7.13
CA GLY A 5 11.31 -20.30 6.13
C GLY A 5 11.04 -18.81 5.93
N TYR A 6 11.40 -18.29 4.76
CA TYR A 6 10.92 -16.98 4.31
C TYR A 6 9.40 -17.12 4.06
N GLY A 7 8.61 -16.91 5.11
CA GLY A 7 7.16 -16.87 5.00
C GLY A 7 6.74 -15.57 4.33
N LEU A 8 5.74 -15.64 3.43
CA LEU A 8 5.07 -14.45 2.92
C LEU A 8 4.35 -13.76 4.09
N CYS A 9 4.57 -12.45 4.26
CA CYS A 9 3.95 -11.67 5.31
C CYS A 9 3.02 -10.64 4.68
N LYS A 10 1.71 -10.88 4.80
CA LYS A 10 0.73 -9.92 4.32
C LYS A 10 0.66 -8.73 5.27
N VAL A 11 0.82 -7.52 4.73
CA VAL A 11 0.72 -6.28 5.48
C VAL A 11 -0.44 -5.45 4.93
N LEU A 12 -1.40 -5.13 5.81
CA LEU A 12 -2.48 -4.19 5.51
C LEU A 12 -2.05 -2.79 5.96
N TRP A 13 -1.99 -1.86 5.02
CA TRP A 13 -1.71 -0.46 5.26
C TRP A 13 -3.01 0.33 5.24
N SER A 14 -3.12 1.31 6.13
CA SER A 14 -4.21 2.28 6.11
C SER A 14 -3.68 3.70 6.32
N ILE A 15 -4.35 4.66 5.70
CA ILE A 15 -4.07 6.09 5.86
C ILE A 15 -5.37 6.88 5.81
N GLU A 16 -5.49 7.86 6.71
CA GLU A 16 -6.58 8.84 6.68
C GLU A 16 -6.16 10.03 5.82
N ALA A 17 -6.87 10.27 4.73
CA ALA A 17 -6.62 11.36 3.80
C ALA A 17 -7.91 11.83 3.12
N TYR A 18 -8.12 13.14 3.05
CA TYR A 18 -9.18 13.76 2.26
C TYR A 18 -8.67 14.02 0.85
N VAL A 19 -9.14 13.22 -0.10
CA VAL A 19 -8.73 13.28 -1.51
C VAL A 19 -9.88 13.88 -2.32
N SER A 20 -9.59 14.88 -3.14
CA SER A 20 -10.60 15.51 -4.01
C SER A 20 -11.10 14.53 -5.08
N GLU A 21 -12.33 14.75 -5.57
CA GLU A 21 -12.91 13.91 -6.62
C GLU A 21 -11.98 13.81 -7.84
N GLY A 22 -11.89 12.60 -8.42
CA GLY A 22 -11.03 12.30 -9.56
C GLY A 22 -9.54 12.13 -9.23
N HIS A 23 -9.11 12.36 -7.99
CA HIS A 23 -7.74 12.09 -7.55
C HIS A 23 -7.63 10.69 -6.92
N LEU A 24 -6.42 10.13 -7.00
CA LEU A 24 -6.08 8.80 -6.48
C LEU A 24 -4.90 8.92 -5.52
N LEU A 25 -4.82 7.98 -4.58
CA LEU A 25 -3.73 7.89 -3.62
C LEU A 25 -2.84 6.70 -3.96
N TYR A 26 -1.53 6.94 -3.95
CA TYR A 26 -0.50 5.93 -4.19
C TYR A 26 0.56 5.98 -3.11
N VAL A 27 1.15 4.82 -2.79
CA VAL A 27 2.25 4.69 -1.84
C VAL A 27 3.47 4.12 -2.54
N SER A 28 4.62 4.73 -2.28
CA SER A 28 5.92 4.16 -2.66
C SER A 28 6.90 4.28 -1.50
N GLY A 29 7.91 3.41 -1.49
CA GLY A 29 8.90 3.32 -0.42
C GLY A 29 10.13 2.55 -0.87
N ASP A 30 11.08 2.39 0.03
CA ASP A 30 12.39 1.78 -0.25
C ASP A 30 12.31 0.31 -0.66
N CYS A 31 11.31 -0.41 -0.11
CA CYS A 31 11.13 -1.82 -0.42
C CYS A 31 10.70 -2.03 -1.88
N LEU A 32 11.17 -3.12 -2.50
CA LEU A 32 10.73 -3.57 -3.83
C LEU A 32 9.21 -3.71 -3.92
N ALA A 33 8.57 -4.23 -2.86
CA ALA A 33 7.11 -4.37 -2.80
C ALA A 33 6.35 -3.03 -2.84
N LEU A 34 7.04 -1.91 -2.57
CA LEU A 34 6.52 -0.55 -2.64
C LEU A 34 7.11 0.24 -3.82
N GLY A 35 7.74 -0.41 -4.79
CA GLY A 35 8.22 0.23 -6.00
C GLY A 35 9.55 1.00 -5.89
N SER A 36 10.32 0.83 -4.79
CA SER A 36 11.69 1.40 -4.66
C SER A 36 11.78 2.90 -4.92
N TRP A 37 10.82 3.67 -4.38
CA TRP A 37 10.66 5.11 -4.59
C TRP A 37 10.44 5.54 -6.06
N ASP A 38 10.19 4.63 -7.00
CA ASP A 38 9.78 4.98 -8.36
C ASP A 38 8.26 5.28 -8.40
N PRO A 39 7.84 6.53 -8.69
CA PRO A 39 6.42 6.88 -8.75
C PRO A 39 5.62 6.09 -9.79
N LYS A 40 6.28 5.54 -10.82
CA LYS A 40 5.61 4.70 -11.84
C LYS A 40 5.29 3.30 -11.32
N LEU A 41 5.96 2.88 -10.25
CA LEU A 41 5.78 1.58 -9.59
C LEU A 41 5.05 1.72 -8.25
N ALA A 42 4.56 2.92 -7.92
CA ALA A 42 3.81 3.17 -6.70
C ALA A 42 2.51 2.35 -6.69
N ILE A 43 2.13 1.87 -5.51
CA ILE A 43 0.98 0.99 -5.33
C ILE A 43 -0.25 1.85 -5.05
N ALA A 44 -1.32 1.62 -5.81
CA ALA A 44 -2.58 2.33 -5.63
C ALA A 44 -3.27 1.88 -4.33
N MET A 45 -3.77 2.84 -3.56
CA MET A 45 -4.66 2.57 -2.44
C MET A 45 -6.12 2.67 -2.89
N SER A 46 -6.99 1.92 -2.22
CA SER A 46 -8.44 1.98 -2.43
C SER A 46 -9.12 2.70 -1.25
N PRO A 47 -10.09 3.59 -1.51
CA PRO A 47 -10.89 4.16 -0.42
C PRO A 47 -11.75 3.06 0.23
N CYS A 48 -11.95 3.15 1.53
CA CYS A 48 -12.89 2.31 2.27
C CYS A 48 -14.33 2.74 1.95
N GLU A 49 -15.20 1.77 1.67
CA GLU A 49 -16.60 2.03 1.31
C GLU A 49 -17.38 2.72 2.43
N ASP A 50 -17.17 2.28 3.68
CA ASP A 50 -17.87 2.82 4.86
C ASP A 50 -17.27 4.14 5.36
N GLN A 51 -16.02 4.44 5.00
CA GLN A 51 -15.27 5.62 5.47
C GLN A 51 -14.40 6.18 4.34
N PRO A 52 -14.92 7.10 3.50
CA PRO A 52 -14.21 7.59 2.31
C PRO A 52 -12.90 8.34 2.58
N CYS A 53 -12.66 8.78 3.82
CA CYS A 53 -11.38 9.36 4.23
C CYS A 53 -10.31 8.30 4.55
N LEU A 54 -10.69 7.05 4.75
CA LEU A 54 -9.78 5.95 5.03
C LEU A 54 -9.41 5.25 3.73
N TRP A 55 -8.12 5.15 3.45
CA TRP A 55 -7.58 4.48 2.27
C TRP A 55 -6.77 3.27 2.71
N MET A 56 -6.88 2.16 1.99
CA MET A 56 -6.25 0.90 2.33
C MET A 56 -5.54 0.25 1.14
N MET A 57 -4.46 -0.48 1.44
CA MET A 57 -3.83 -1.40 0.49
C MET A 57 -3.26 -2.62 1.22
N GLU A 58 -3.23 -3.77 0.56
CA GLU A 58 -2.60 -4.99 1.05
C GLU A 58 -1.40 -5.33 0.16
N ILE A 59 -0.26 -5.65 0.78
CA ILE A 59 0.94 -6.10 0.08
C ILE A 59 1.47 -7.40 0.72
N GLU A 60 2.05 -8.29 -0.09
CA GLU A 60 2.67 -9.56 0.33
C GLU A 60 4.20 -9.53 0.27
#